data_AF-A0A3C0SBY9-F1
#
_entry.id   AF-A0A3C0SBY9-F1
#
_cell.length_a   1.000
_cell.length_b   1.000
_cell.length_c   1.000
_cell.angle_alpha   90.00
_cell.angle_beta   90.00
_cell.angle_gamma   90.00
#
_symmetry.space_group_name_H-M   'P 1'
#
loop_
_entity.id
_entity.type
_entity.pdbx_description
1 polymer ?
#
loop_
_entity_poly.entity_id
_entity_poly.type
_entity_poly.pdbx_seq_one_letter_code
_entity_poly.pdbx_strand_id
1 'polypeptide(L)'
;MNRLHTIPPTEQVYRSHVPPQYDGFSIEKYFATRFSYQDEEEWSRQILAGKIEVNGKTATLGQQLSASDLTVTQAGLRTEPAVDRTLNMIYQDKMVRAFNKNAPIPVHPCGRYFQNSMTEVLKQVYPGEVPRPIQRLDVTTTGIIVFARTREAAAFLMREFKQNRVEKEYLALVEGIPQSKQFSIDKPIGRLKGSKRFVGKDIL
;
A
#
# COMPACT_ATOMS: atom_id res chain seq x y z
N MET A 1 13.56 13.50 -20.41
CA MET A 1 13.11 12.26 -19.76
C MET A 1 13.30 12.43 -18.26
N ASN A 2 12.24 12.36 -17.45
CA ASN A 2 12.41 12.38 -15.99
C ASN A 2 13.22 11.15 -15.58
N ARG A 3 14.32 11.36 -14.86
CA ARG A 3 15.17 10.28 -14.38
C ARG A 3 14.45 9.60 -13.21
N LEU A 4 14.13 8.33 -13.34
CA LEU A 4 13.56 7.55 -12.24
C LEU A 4 14.54 7.54 -11.07
N HIS A 5 14.02 7.75 -9.88
CA HIS A 5 14.79 7.79 -8.65
C HIS A 5 14.93 6.39 -8.07
N THR A 6 16.18 5.97 -7.86
CA THR A 6 16.54 4.77 -7.13
C THR A 6 17.05 5.14 -5.74
N ILE A 7 16.74 4.31 -4.76
CA ILE A 7 17.32 4.39 -3.42
C ILE A 7 18.24 3.20 -3.19
N PRO A 8 19.27 3.33 -2.32
CA PRO A 8 20.03 2.20 -1.84
C PRO A 8 19.13 1.14 -1.21
N PRO A 9 19.55 -0.14 -1.15
CA PRO A 9 18.82 -1.16 -0.40
C PRO A 9 18.62 -0.71 1.05
N THR A 10 17.39 -0.83 1.55
CA THR A 10 17.04 -0.45 2.91
C THR A 10 16.51 -1.64 3.67
N GLU A 11 16.78 -1.68 4.97
CA GLU A 11 16.19 -2.69 5.84
C GLU A 11 14.68 -2.46 5.94
N GLN A 12 13.92 -3.52 5.67
CA GLN A 12 12.46 -3.48 5.75
C GLN A 12 11.97 -4.22 6.98
N VAL A 13 11.30 -3.48 7.87
CA VAL A 13 10.69 -3.99 9.09
C VAL A 13 9.19 -3.76 9.03
N TYR A 14 8.42 -4.84 9.07
CA TYR A 14 6.96 -4.79 9.08
C TYR A 14 6.47 -4.91 10.52
N ARG A 15 5.57 -4.02 10.93
CA ARG A 15 4.93 -4.03 12.25
C ARG A 15 3.44 -4.12 12.07
N SER A 16 2.81 -5.06 12.76
CA SER A 16 1.35 -5.23 12.75
C SER A 16 0.88 -5.69 14.11
N HIS A 17 -0.23 -5.12 14.57
CA HIS A 17 -0.98 -5.74 15.67
C HIS A 17 -1.83 -6.87 15.11
N VAL A 18 -1.96 -7.96 15.88
CA VAL A 18 -2.84 -9.09 15.59
C VAL A 18 -4.29 -8.65 15.76
N PRO A 19 -5.13 -8.69 14.70
CA PRO A 19 -6.54 -8.34 14.87
C PRO A 19 -7.34 -9.38 15.66
N PRO A 20 -8.48 -8.99 16.25
CA PRO A 20 -9.30 -9.87 17.08
C PRO A 20 -9.73 -11.19 16.41
N GLN A 21 -9.95 -11.22 15.10
CA GLN A 21 -10.36 -12.44 14.39
C GLN A 21 -9.28 -13.53 14.30
N TYR A 22 -8.05 -13.24 14.74
CA TYR A 22 -6.93 -14.19 14.78
C TYR A 22 -6.50 -14.55 16.20
N ASP A 23 -7.29 -14.18 17.20
CA ASP A 23 -7.05 -14.55 18.60
C ASP A 23 -6.99 -16.09 18.73
N GLY A 24 -5.97 -16.59 19.44
CA GLY A 24 -5.73 -18.02 19.63
C GLY A 24 -5.27 -18.76 18.37
N PHE A 25 -4.78 -18.06 17.34
CA PHE A 25 -4.09 -18.70 16.22
C PHE A 25 -2.64 -19.02 16.62
N SER A 26 -2.14 -20.16 16.15
CA SER A 26 -0.68 -20.36 16.10
C SER A 26 -0.06 -19.34 15.15
N ILE A 27 1.18 -18.95 15.45
CA ILE A 27 1.89 -17.94 14.69
C ILE A 27 1.98 -18.27 13.19
N GLU A 28 2.27 -19.51 12.82
CA GLU A 28 2.38 -19.96 11.43
C GLU A 28 1.04 -19.79 10.70
N LYS A 29 -0.04 -20.28 11.32
CA LYS A 29 -1.40 -20.18 10.79
C LYS A 29 -1.82 -18.74 10.63
N TYR A 30 -1.52 -17.88 11.61
CA TYR A 30 -1.78 -16.44 11.54
C TYR A 30 -1.06 -15.82 10.34
N PHE A 31 0.25 -16.05 10.21
CA PHE A 31 1.03 -15.48 9.13
C PHE A 31 0.60 -16.01 7.75
N ALA A 32 0.37 -17.31 7.59
CA ALA A 32 -0.10 -17.89 6.33
C ALA A 32 -1.50 -17.39 5.94
N THR A 33 -2.40 -17.19 6.91
CA THR A 33 -3.76 -16.70 6.66
C THR A 33 -3.77 -15.20 6.30
N ARG A 34 -3.02 -14.38 7.04
CA ARG A 34 -3.00 -12.92 6.87
C ARG A 34 -2.10 -12.47 5.71
N PHE A 35 -0.95 -13.11 5.58
CA PHE A 35 0.12 -12.80 4.64
C PHE A 35 0.33 -13.96 3.67
N SER A 36 -0.71 -14.22 2.88
CA SER A 36 -0.86 -15.38 1.99
C SER A 36 0.09 -15.42 0.78
N TYR A 37 1.17 -14.63 0.77
CA TYR A 37 2.23 -14.71 -0.23
C TYR A 37 3.30 -15.75 0.16
N GLN A 38 3.24 -16.26 1.40
CA GLN A 38 4.02 -17.39 1.92
C GLN A 38 3.06 -18.35 2.64
N ASP A 39 3.37 -19.64 2.60
CA ASP A 39 2.64 -20.69 3.33
C ASP A 39 3.22 -20.93 4.73
N GLU A 40 2.63 -21.85 5.49
CA GLU A 40 3.05 -22.13 6.87
C GLU A 40 4.48 -22.67 6.96
N GLU A 41 4.93 -23.45 5.97
CA GLU A 41 6.30 -23.98 5.94
C GLU A 41 7.32 -22.85 5.78
N GLU A 42 7.08 -21.96 4.82
CA GLU A 42 7.95 -20.82 4.58
C GLU A 42 7.94 -19.84 5.77
N TRP A 43 6.79 -19.62 6.42
CA TRP A 43 6.71 -18.82 7.64
C TRP A 43 7.43 -19.49 8.83
N SER A 44 7.33 -20.81 8.99
CA SER A 44 8.07 -21.58 9.99
C SER A 44 9.57 -21.37 9.83
N ARG A 45 10.06 -21.36 8.58
CA ARG A 45 11.46 -21.07 8.27
C ARG A 45 11.89 -19.67 8.70
N GLN A 46 11.04 -18.65 8.51
CA GLN A 46 11.35 -17.28 8.97
C GLN A 46 11.35 -17.17 10.49
N ILE A 47 10.47 -17.90 11.19
CA ILE A 47 10.43 -17.97 12.66
C ILE A 47 11.70 -18.61 13.20
N LEU A 48 12.08 -19.77 12.68
CA LEU A 48 13.32 -20.46 13.07
C LEU A 48 14.59 -19.65 12.77
N ALA A 49 14.55 -18.82 11.73
CA ALA A 49 15.62 -17.88 11.40
C ALA A 49 15.68 -16.65 12.33
N GLY A 50 14.80 -16.55 13.34
CA GLY A 50 14.76 -15.46 14.31
C GLY A 50 14.26 -14.11 13.77
N LYS A 51 13.62 -14.11 12.60
CA LYS A 51 13.20 -12.87 11.90
C LYS A 51 11.85 -12.32 12.35
N ILE A 52 11.17 -13.02 13.26
CA ILE A 52 9.85 -12.64 13.74
C ILE A 52 9.90 -12.49 15.25
N GLU A 53 9.38 -11.37 15.74
CA GLU A 53 9.19 -11.10 17.15
C GLU A 53 7.71 -10.93 17.45
N VAL A 54 7.30 -11.33 18.65
CA VAL A 54 5.99 -11.07 19.23
C VAL A 54 6.21 -10.33 20.55
N ASN A 55 5.65 -9.13 20.68
CA ASN A 55 5.79 -8.27 21.85
C ASN A 55 7.27 -8.06 22.28
N GLY A 56 8.17 -7.91 21.30
CA GLY A 56 9.59 -7.66 21.51
C GLY A 56 10.43 -8.88 21.90
N LYS A 57 9.87 -10.10 21.82
CA LYS A 57 10.62 -11.35 22.01
C LYS A 57 10.62 -12.16 20.72
N THR A 58 11.75 -12.79 20.38
CA THR A 58 11.84 -13.71 19.24
C THR A 58 10.78 -14.79 19.36
N ALA A 59 10.02 -14.98 18.28
CA ALA A 59 8.91 -15.91 18.25
C ALA A 59 9.39 -17.37 18.17
N THR A 60 8.56 -18.29 18.66
CA THR A 60 8.80 -19.74 18.57
C THR A 60 7.70 -20.42 17.75
N LEU A 61 8.02 -21.57 17.16
CA LEU A 61 7.02 -22.38 16.46
C LEU A 61 5.85 -22.76 17.39
N GLY A 62 4.64 -22.78 16.85
CA GLY A 62 3.41 -23.09 17.56
C GLY A 62 2.99 -22.06 18.62
N GLN A 63 3.69 -20.93 18.75
CA GLN A 63 3.33 -19.88 19.69
C GLN A 63 1.91 -19.38 19.41
N GLN A 64 1.08 -19.36 20.45
CA GLN A 64 -0.28 -18.82 20.40
C GLN A 64 -0.23 -17.29 20.44
N LEU A 65 -0.96 -16.65 19.54
CA LEU A 65 -1.09 -15.19 19.48
C LEU A 65 -2.40 -14.74 20.14
N SER A 66 -2.33 -13.62 20.84
CA SER A 66 -3.50 -12.93 21.39
C SER A 66 -3.84 -11.70 20.55
N ALA A 67 -5.11 -11.30 20.57
CA ALA A 67 -5.54 -10.05 19.97
C ALA A 67 -4.71 -8.87 20.52
N SER A 68 -4.31 -7.97 19.62
CA SER A 68 -3.45 -6.81 19.88
C SER A 68 -1.97 -7.10 20.09
N ASP A 69 -1.52 -8.36 20.10
CA ASP A 69 -0.09 -8.69 20.10
C ASP A 69 0.63 -7.96 18.96
N LEU A 70 1.79 -7.38 19.26
CA LEU A 70 2.62 -6.70 18.27
C LEU A 70 3.56 -7.72 17.62
N THR A 71 3.33 -8.01 16.34
CA THR A 71 4.26 -8.80 15.54
C THR A 71 5.22 -7.88 14.78
N VAL A 72 6.51 -8.16 14.85
CA VAL A 72 7.56 -7.48 14.09
C VAL A 72 8.24 -8.49 13.17
N THR A 73 8.27 -8.23 11.87
CA THR A 73 8.92 -9.09 10.87
C THR A 73 10.08 -8.35 10.20
N GLN A 74 11.28 -8.88 10.37
CA GLN A 74 12.51 -8.40 9.75
C GLN A 74 12.64 -9.03 8.36
N ALA A 75 12.31 -8.27 7.31
CA ALA A 75 12.36 -8.75 5.93
C ALA A 75 13.74 -8.57 5.27
N GLY A 76 14.71 -8.03 6.01
CA GLY A 76 16.08 -7.79 5.57
C GLY A 76 16.23 -6.62 4.61
N LEU A 77 17.42 -6.51 4.01
CA LEU A 77 17.73 -5.50 3.00
C LEU A 77 16.98 -5.78 1.70
N ARG A 78 16.24 -4.78 1.21
CA ARG A 78 15.51 -4.86 -0.06
C ARG A 78 15.73 -3.60 -0.89
N THR A 79 15.90 -3.81 -2.19
CA THR A 79 15.93 -2.72 -3.17
C THR A 79 14.52 -2.43 -3.64
N GLU A 80 14.08 -1.19 -3.46
CA GLU A 80 12.81 -0.74 -4.00
C GLU A 80 12.93 -0.44 -5.49
N PRO A 81 11.87 -0.67 -6.29
CA PRO A 81 11.86 -0.27 -7.69
C PRO A 81 12.03 1.24 -7.82
N ALA A 82 12.64 1.66 -8.93
CA ALA A 82 12.77 3.07 -9.26
C ALA A 82 11.40 3.71 -9.49
N VAL A 83 11.23 4.97 -9.04
CA VAL A 83 9.96 5.72 -9.17
C VAL A 83 10.19 7.14 -9.64
N ASP A 84 9.19 7.76 -10.25
CA ASP A 84 9.18 9.21 -10.47
C ASP A 84 8.70 9.92 -9.20
N ARG A 85 9.63 10.54 -8.47
CA ARG A 85 9.35 11.29 -7.24
C ARG A 85 8.94 12.75 -7.49
N THR A 86 8.78 13.17 -8.74
CA THR A 86 8.42 14.56 -9.07
C THR A 86 7.02 14.89 -8.57
N LEU A 87 6.91 15.91 -7.72
CA LEU A 87 5.64 16.41 -7.18
C LEU A 87 5.11 17.57 -8.02
N ASN A 88 4.27 17.28 -9.00
CA ASN A 88 3.61 18.29 -9.82
C ASN A 88 2.36 18.81 -9.10
N MET A 89 2.52 19.78 -8.19
CA MET A 89 1.39 20.39 -7.48
C MET A 89 0.57 21.26 -8.43
N ILE A 90 -0.74 20.99 -8.52
CA ILE A 90 -1.67 21.73 -9.38
C ILE A 90 -2.64 22.61 -8.59
N TYR A 91 -2.81 22.33 -7.30
CA TYR A 91 -3.67 23.11 -6.42
C TYR A 91 -3.24 22.98 -4.96
N GLN A 92 -3.39 24.05 -4.18
CA GLN A 92 -3.16 24.06 -2.74
C GLN A 92 -4.02 25.13 -2.06
N ASP A 93 -4.70 24.74 -0.98
CA ASP A 93 -5.31 25.66 -0.02
C ASP A 93 -5.00 25.22 1.41
N LYS A 94 -5.68 25.80 2.41
CA LYS A 94 -5.48 25.48 3.84
C LYS A 94 -5.86 24.04 4.20
N MET A 95 -6.74 23.41 3.44
CA MET A 95 -7.34 22.10 3.72
C MET A 95 -6.76 20.98 2.86
N VAL A 96 -6.42 21.25 1.60
CA VAL A 96 -6.00 20.23 0.63
C VAL A 96 -4.81 20.66 -0.22
N ARG A 97 -4.15 19.66 -0.80
CA ARG A 97 -3.15 19.80 -1.85
C ARG A 97 -3.44 18.76 -2.92
N ALA A 98 -3.51 19.18 -4.18
CA ALA A 98 -3.69 18.29 -5.32
C ALA A 98 -2.44 18.27 -6.20
N PHE A 99 -2.12 17.09 -6.70
CA PHE A 99 -0.99 16.85 -7.58
C PHE A 99 -1.46 16.18 -8.87
N ASN A 100 -0.81 16.51 -9.98
CA ASN A 100 -0.80 15.62 -11.13
C ASN A 100 0.26 14.53 -10.88
N LYS A 101 -0.17 13.38 -10.37
CA LYS A 101 0.70 12.25 -10.03
C LYS A 101 1.36 11.70 -11.29
N ASN A 102 2.69 11.60 -11.28
CA ASN A 102 3.44 10.91 -12.31
C ASN A 102 3.38 9.38 -12.13
N ALA A 103 3.97 8.66 -13.07
CA ALA A 103 4.15 7.22 -12.97
C ALA A 103 5.58 6.87 -13.40
N PRO A 104 6.17 5.80 -12.83
CA PRO A 104 5.63 4.95 -11.79
C PRO A 104 5.86 5.53 -10.39
N ILE A 105 4.84 5.59 -9.53
CA ILE A 105 4.99 5.82 -8.07
C ILE A 105 3.71 5.41 -7.32
N PRO A 106 3.78 4.60 -6.25
CA PRO A 106 2.64 4.32 -5.40
C PRO A 106 2.26 5.52 -4.54
N VAL A 107 0.98 5.60 -4.16
CA VAL A 107 0.49 6.66 -3.28
C VAL A 107 1.05 6.55 -1.87
N HIS A 108 1.06 5.34 -1.30
CA HIS A 108 1.56 5.04 0.05
C HIS A 108 2.39 3.75 0.01
N PRO A 109 3.19 3.45 1.05
CA PRO A 109 3.97 2.22 1.11
C PRO A 109 3.10 0.99 0.90
N CYS A 110 3.44 0.16 -0.08
CA CYS A 110 2.71 -1.04 -0.40
C CYS A 110 3.58 -2.05 -1.15
N GLY A 111 3.42 -3.34 -0.83
CA GLY A 111 4.18 -4.42 -1.47
C GLY A 111 5.69 -4.21 -1.36
N ARG A 112 6.35 -4.00 -2.51
CA ARG A 112 7.80 -3.78 -2.64
C ARG A 112 8.25 -2.33 -2.44
N TYR A 113 7.33 -1.42 -2.12
CA TYR A 113 7.61 0.00 -1.89
C TYR A 113 7.45 0.35 -0.41
N PHE A 114 8.49 0.93 0.18
CA PHE A 114 8.58 1.37 1.58
C PHE A 114 8.82 2.87 1.64
N GLN A 115 9.93 3.33 1.09
CA GLN A 115 10.36 4.73 1.03
C GLN A 115 10.05 5.39 -0.32
N ASN A 116 9.85 4.59 -1.38
CA ASN A 116 9.44 5.07 -2.70
C ASN A 116 7.92 5.16 -2.82
N SER A 117 7.29 6.10 -2.12
CA SER A 117 5.87 6.43 -2.29
C SER A 117 5.61 7.93 -2.15
N MET A 118 4.50 8.43 -2.71
CA MET A 118 4.16 9.85 -2.58
C MET A 118 4.05 10.29 -1.13
N THR A 119 3.45 9.50 -0.23
CA THR A 119 3.39 9.87 1.20
C THR A 119 4.77 10.02 1.82
N GLU A 120 5.73 9.16 1.48
CA GLU A 120 7.09 9.28 2.04
C GLU A 120 7.84 10.49 1.47
N VAL A 121 7.70 10.76 0.16
CA VAL A 121 8.26 11.97 -0.45
C VAL A 121 7.64 13.22 0.18
N LEU A 122 6.32 13.24 0.40
CA LEU A 122 5.63 14.38 1.01
C LEU A 122 6.01 14.60 2.46
N LYS A 123 6.27 13.55 3.26
CA LYS A 123 6.80 13.70 4.62
C LYS A 123 8.17 14.38 4.63
N GLN A 124 9.01 14.11 3.63
CA GLN A 124 10.33 14.75 3.51
C GLN A 124 10.21 16.22 3.12
N VAL A 125 9.31 16.53 2.17
CA VAL A 125 9.11 17.89 1.67
C VAL A 125 8.33 18.76 2.67
N TYR A 126 7.42 18.18 3.44
CA TYR A 126 6.56 18.86 4.42
C TYR A 126 6.61 18.16 5.79
N PRO A 127 7.74 18.24 6.53
CA PRO A 127 7.94 17.48 7.77
C PRO A 127 6.99 17.85 8.91
N GLY A 128 6.34 19.01 8.85
CA GLY A 128 5.30 19.43 9.80
C GLY A 128 3.87 18.99 9.43
N GLU A 129 3.69 18.36 8.27
CA GLU A 129 2.39 17.88 7.81
C GLU A 129 2.35 16.35 7.79
N VAL A 130 1.21 15.78 8.16
CA VAL A 130 0.95 14.35 7.94
C VAL A 130 0.20 14.23 6.62
N PRO A 131 0.81 13.67 5.55
CA PRO A 131 0.13 13.52 4.27
C PRO A 131 -1.01 12.51 4.40
N ARG A 132 -2.23 12.93 4.07
CA ARG A 132 -3.45 12.11 4.14
C ARG A 132 -4.03 11.93 2.74
N PRO A 133 -3.64 10.89 1.99
CA PRO A 133 -4.24 10.64 0.68
C PRO A 133 -5.72 10.29 0.87
N ILE A 134 -6.60 10.98 0.12
CA ILE A 134 -8.05 10.75 0.17
C ILE A 134 -8.47 9.63 -0.77
N GLN A 135 -7.70 9.42 -1.82
CA GLN A 135 -7.91 8.39 -2.82
C GLN A 135 -6.59 7.70 -3.15
N ARG A 136 -6.70 6.58 -3.87
CA ARG A 136 -5.55 5.88 -4.43
C ARG A 136 -5.62 5.90 -5.95
N LEU A 137 -4.46 6.04 -6.56
CA LEU A 137 -4.20 5.71 -7.95
C LEU A 137 -3.17 4.58 -7.95
N ASP A 138 -3.25 3.69 -8.93
CA ASP A 138 -2.26 2.61 -9.05
C ASP A 138 -0.88 3.18 -9.41
N VAL A 139 0.15 2.36 -9.23
CA VAL A 139 1.56 2.76 -9.40
C VAL A 139 1.79 3.36 -10.80
N THR A 140 1.20 2.74 -11.81
CA THR A 140 1.34 3.09 -13.24
C THR A 140 0.30 4.11 -13.72
N THR A 141 -0.75 4.39 -12.94
CA THR A 141 -1.77 5.39 -13.29
C THR A 141 -1.26 6.79 -13.00
N THR A 142 -1.31 7.67 -13.99
CA THR A 142 -1.05 9.11 -13.83
C THR A 142 -2.34 9.88 -13.54
N GLY A 143 -2.22 11.15 -13.16
CA GLY A 143 -3.37 12.05 -13.05
C GLY A 143 -3.61 12.60 -11.65
N ILE A 144 -4.78 13.19 -11.44
CA ILE A 144 -5.05 14.00 -10.26
C ILE A 144 -5.17 13.15 -8.99
N ILE A 145 -4.41 13.51 -7.96
CA ILE A 145 -4.52 12.95 -6.62
C ILE A 145 -4.58 14.05 -5.57
N VAL A 146 -5.45 13.87 -4.58
CA VAL A 146 -5.70 14.84 -3.50
C VAL A 146 -5.19 14.29 -2.17
N PHE A 147 -4.42 15.11 -1.47
CA PHE A 147 -4.00 14.92 -0.10
C PHE A 147 -4.66 15.97 0.79
N ALA A 148 -5.34 15.54 1.85
CA ALA A 148 -5.76 16.46 2.90
C ALA A 148 -4.56 16.86 3.76
N ARG A 149 -4.54 18.14 4.14
CA ARG A 149 -3.53 18.74 5.02
C ARG A 149 -3.95 18.67 6.49
N THR A 150 -5.26 18.59 6.76
CA THR A 150 -5.83 18.54 8.10
C THR A 150 -6.63 17.26 8.34
N ARG A 151 -6.88 16.89 9.60
CA ARG A 151 -7.69 15.70 9.94
C ARG A 151 -9.16 15.92 9.58
N GLU A 152 -9.62 17.15 9.75
CA GLU A 152 -10.96 17.62 9.47
C GLU A 152 -11.26 17.51 7.98
N ALA A 153 -10.35 18.01 7.12
CA ALA A 153 -10.47 17.88 5.67
C ALA A 153 -10.45 16.41 5.23
N ALA A 154 -9.59 15.59 5.84
CA ALA A 154 -9.57 14.16 5.53
C ALA A 154 -10.89 13.48 5.88
N ALA A 155 -11.44 13.73 7.06
CA ALA A 155 -12.71 13.15 7.51
C ALA A 155 -13.89 13.61 6.65
N PHE A 156 -13.92 14.89 6.26
CA PHE A 156 -14.92 15.43 5.35
C PHE A 156 -14.83 14.74 3.98
N LEU A 157 -13.67 14.78 3.33
CA LEU A 157 -13.52 14.24 1.98
C LEU A 157 -13.75 12.72 1.93
N MET A 158 -13.24 11.95 2.90
CA MET A 158 -13.53 10.51 2.95
C MET A 158 -15.04 10.21 3.01
N ARG A 159 -15.82 11.08 3.66
CA ARG A 159 -17.28 10.98 3.69
C ARG A 159 -17.90 11.29 2.33
N GLU A 160 -17.44 12.35 1.65
CA GLU A 160 -17.88 12.69 0.30
C GLU A 160 -17.64 11.54 -0.68
N PHE A 161 -16.45 10.92 -0.62
CA PHE A 161 -16.11 9.73 -1.42
C PHE A 161 -17.02 8.55 -1.09
N LYS A 162 -17.25 8.25 0.20
CA LYS A 162 -18.12 7.16 0.63
C LYS A 162 -19.58 7.35 0.19
N GLN A 163 -20.02 8.60 0.11
CA GLN A 163 -21.38 8.96 -0.31
C GLN A 163 -21.50 9.19 -1.82
N ASN A 164 -20.47 8.83 -2.61
CA ASN A 164 -20.43 8.98 -4.07
C ASN A 164 -20.73 10.40 -4.56
N ARG A 165 -20.34 11.44 -3.79
CA ARG A 165 -20.49 12.85 -4.18
C ARG A 165 -19.28 13.41 -4.93
N VAL A 166 -18.27 12.57 -5.17
CA VAL A 166 -17.06 12.95 -5.89
C VAL A 166 -17.08 12.29 -7.26
N GLU A 167 -17.15 13.12 -8.29
CA GLU A 167 -17.03 12.69 -9.68
C GLU A 167 -15.55 12.55 -10.05
N LYS A 168 -15.22 11.47 -10.76
CA LYS A 168 -13.87 11.20 -11.25
C LYS A 168 -13.97 10.76 -12.70
N GLU A 169 -13.20 11.42 -13.54
CA GLU A 169 -13.09 11.09 -14.95
C GLU A 169 -11.67 10.59 -15.26
N TYR A 170 -11.57 9.55 -16.06
CA TYR A 170 -10.31 8.94 -16.46
C TYR A 170 -10.27 8.85 -17.98
N LEU A 171 -9.14 9.27 -18.55
CA LEU A 171 -8.82 8.99 -19.94
C LEU A 171 -8.02 7.69 -20.01
N ALA A 172 -8.44 6.75 -20.84
CA ALA A 172 -7.76 5.48 -21.05
C ALA A 172 -7.70 5.12 -22.54
N LEU A 173 -6.61 4.48 -22.94
CA LEU A 173 -6.50 3.77 -24.20
C LEU A 173 -6.79 2.28 -23.93
N VAL A 174 -7.65 1.68 -24.74
CA VAL A 174 -8.09 0.29 -24.57
C VAL A 174 -7.67 -0.57 -25.76
N GLU A 175 -7.48 -1.87 -25.53
CA GLU A 175 -7.29 -2.85 -26.59
C GLU A 175 -8.66 -3.31 -27.12
N GLY A 176 -8.80 -3.34 -28.45
CA GLY A 176 -10.06 -3.65 -29.13
C GLY A 176 -10.97 -2.43 -29.32
N ILE A 177 -12.17 -2.69 -29.87
CA ILE A 177 -13.17 -1.64 -30.16
C ILE A 177 -14.41 -1.91 -29.31
N PRO A 178 -14.81 -1.00 -28.40
CA PRO A 178 -16.05 -1.13 -27.66
C PRO A 178 -17.26 -1.21 -28.61
N GLN A 179 -18.21 -2.10 -28.32
CA GLN A 179 -19.42 -2.28 -29.13
C GLN A 179 -20.34 -1.04 -29.13
N SER A 180 -20.20 -0.16 -28.16
CA SER A 180 -21.02 1.04 -28.00
C SER A 180 -20.16 2.23 -27.58
N LYS A 181 -20.53 3.44 -28.03
CA LYS A 181 -19.82 4.68 -27.67
C LYS A 181 -19.92 5.02 -26.18
N GLN A 182 -20.98 4.55 -25.53
CA GLN A 182 -21.22 4.69 -24.11
C GLN A 182 -21.87 3.42 -23.59
N PHE A 183 -21.39 2.93 -22.45
CA PHE A 183 -21.98 1.82 -21.73
C PHE A 183 -21.65 1.95 -20.24
N SER A 184 -22.36 1.22 -19.39
CA SER A 184 -22.10 1.14 -17.96
C SER A 184 -21.76 -0.30 -17.60
N ILE A 185 -20.74 -0.47 -16.75
CA ILE A 185 -20.42 -1.75 -16.12
C ILE A 185 -20.78 -1.63 -14.64
N ASP A 186 -21.89 -2.25 -14.25
CA ASP A 186 -22.28 -2.40 -12.86
C ASP A 186 -22.16 -3.87 -12.44
N LYS A 187 -20.95 -4.26 -12.04
CA LYS A 187 -20.61 -5.62 -11.61
C LYS A 187 -19.70 -5.56 -10.38
N PRO A 188 -19.88 -6.48 -9.41
CA PRO A 188 -19.00 -6.57 -8.26
C PRO A 188 -17.59 -6.97 -8.68
N ILE A 189 -16.58 -6.37 -8.06
CA ILE A 189 -15.17 -6.75 -8.21
C ILE A 189 -14.78 -7.64 -7.03
N GLY A 190 -14.21 -8.80 -7.32
CA GLY A 190 -13.77 -9.77 -6.32
C GLY A 190 -12.37 -10.32 -6.63
N ARG A 191 -11.83 -11.13 -5.71
CA ARG A 191 -10.62 -11.90 -6.00
C ARG A 191 -10.98 -13.11 -6.86
N LEU A 192 -10.18 -13.36 -7.88
CA LEU A 192 -10.26 -14.59 -8.65
C LEU A 192 -9.86 -15.78 -7.75
N LYS A 193 -10.63 -16.86 -7.77
CA LYS A 193 -10.33 -18.08 -6.98
C LYS A 193 -8.98 -18.64 -7.41
N GLY A 194 -8.10 -18.90 -6.45
CA GLY A 194 -6.72 -19.37 -6.72
C GLY A 194 -5.72 -18.27 -7.11
N SER A 195 -6.14 -17.01 -7.27
CA SER A 195 -5.19 -15.92 -7.44
C SER A 195 -4.32 -15.75 -6.19
N LYS A 196 -2.99 -15.75 -6.38
CA LYS A 196 -2.02 -15.47 -5.32
C LYS A 196 -1.52 -14.04 -5.47
N ARG A 197 -1.33 -13.36 -4.33
CA ARG A 197 -0.57 -12.10 -4.32
C ARG A 197 0.89 -12.44 -4.53
N PHE A 198 1.43 -12.07 -5.69
CA PHE A 198 2.86 -12.22 -5.96
C PHE A 198 3.60 -10.93 -5.65
N VAL A 199 4.82 -11.07 -5.14
CA VAL A 199 5.79 -9.99 -4.98
C VAL A 199 7.07 -10.49 -5.67
N GLY A 200 7.44 -9.90 -6.80
CA GLY A 200 8.54 -10.38 -7.63
C GLY A 200 9.08 -9.33 -8.59
N LYS A 201 10.22 -9.64 -9.23
CA LYS A 201 10.85 -8.78 -10.25
C LYS A 201 10.06 -8.76 -11.55
N ASP A 202 9.31 -9.83 -11.84
CA ASP A 202 8.56 -10.03 -13.10
C ASP A 202 7.17 -9.37 -13.11
N ILE A 203 6.96 -8.34 -12.28
CA ILE A 203 5.72 -7.55 -12.27
C ILE A 203 6.01 -6.23 -13.00
N LEU A 204 5.71 -6.24 -14.31
CA LEU A 204 5.44 -5.07 -15.13
C LEU A 204 4.01 -5.17 -15.64
#